data_AF-A0A545TU97-F1
#
_entry.id   AF-A0A545TU97-F1
#
_cell.length_a   1.000
_cell.length_b   1.000
_cell.length_c   1.000
_cell.angle_alpha   90.00
_cell.angle_beta   90.00
_cell.angle_gamma   90.00
#
_symmetry.space_group_name_H-M   'P 1'
#
loop_
_entity.id
_entity.type
_entity.pdbx_description
1 polymer ?
#
loop_
_entity_poly.entity_id
_entity_poly.type
_entity_poly.pdbx_seq_one_letter_code
_entity_poly.pdbx_strand_id
1 'polypeptide(L)'
;MREVFARLLRRRRLAYRRTFASRDGQAVLADLRNFCCATRPSFQPGDSHATALREGRREVWLRLQMHLNMTEKQIWQLSDENAPE
;
A
#
# COMPACT_ATOMS: atom_id res chain seq x y z
N MET A 1 29.39 5.09 -6.90
CA MET A 1 28.04 4.78 -7.44
C MET A 1 27.17 4.01 -6.43
N ARG A 2 27.60 2.88 -5.87
CA ARG A 2 26.81 2.07 -4.90
C ARG A 2 26.33 2.83 -3.65
N GLU A 3 27.15 3.67 -3.03
CA GLU A 3 26.77 4.44 -1.83
C GLU A 3 25.69 5.49 -2.08
N VAL A 4 25.72 6.16 -3.23
CA VAL A 4 24.72 7.18 -3.61
C VAL A 4 23.35 6.51 -3.76
N PHE A 5 23.29 5.36 -4.43
CA PHE A 5 22.07 4.56 -4.54
C PHE A 5 21.56 4.10 -3.16
N ALA A 6 22.43 3.59 -2.30
CA ALA A 6 22.05 3.19 -0.95
C ALA A 6 21.47 4.36 -0.13
N ARG A 7 22.06 5.56 -0.25
CA ARG A 7 21.56 6.77 0.40
C ARG A 7 20.19 7.18 -0.13
N LEU A 8 19.96 7.11 -1.44
CA LEU A 8 18.68 7.43 -2.06
C LEU A 8 17.57 6.47 -1.61
N LEU A 9 17.86 5.17 -1.59
CA LEU A 9 16.91 4.14 -1.12
C LEU A 9 16.56 4.33 0.36
N ARG A 10 17.55 4.64 1.21
CA ARG A 10 17.32 4.97 2.63
C ARG A 10 16.43 6.20 2.79
N ARG A 11 16.71 7.28 2.05
CA ARG A 11 15.89 8.50 2.07
C ARG A 11 14.46 8.24 1.65
N ARG A 12 14.27 7.48 0.57
CA ARG A 12 12.93 7.10 0.09
C ARG A 12 12.17 6.31 1.15
N ARG A 13 12.80 5.27 1.73
CA ARG A 13 12.19 4.47 2.80
C ARG A 13 11.80 5.33 4.01
N LEU A 14 12.67 6.24 4.43
CA LEU A 14 12.38 7.15 5.55
C LEU A 14 11.21 8.10 5.23
N ALA A 15 11.09 8.58 3.99
CA ALA A 15 9.98 9.42 3.58
C ALA A 15 8.64 8.69 3.74
N TYR A 16 8.50 7.47 3.19
CA TYR A 16 7.29 6.66 3.36
C TYR A 16 6.95 6.44 4.84
N ARG A 17 7.94 6.04 5.65
CA ARG A 17 7.72 5.79 7.08
C ARG A 17 7.25 7.04 7.84
N ARG A 18 7.78 8.23 7.48
CA ARG A 18 7.37 9.50 8.09
C ARG A 18 5.97 9.92 7.65
N THR A 19 5.65 9.78 6.36
CA THR A 19 4.32 10.12 5.82
C THR A 19 3.22 9.36 6.54
N PHE A 20 3.41 8.07 6.78
CA PHE A 20 2.42 7.21 7.43
C PHE A 20 2.61 7.11 8.96
N ALA A 21 3.37 8.00 9.60
CA ALA A 21 3.55 7.97 11.06
C ALA A 21 2.46 8.75 11.84
N SER A 22 1.70 9.63 11.17
CA SER A 22 0.63 10.40 11.79
C SER A 22 -0.69 9.62 11.83
N ARG A 23 -1.64 10.10 12.65
CA ARG A 23 -3.01 9.56 12.70
C ARG A 23 -3.68 9.60 11.32
N ASP A 24 -3.66 10.75 10.66
CA ASP A 24 -4.28 10.91 9.33
C ASP A 24 -3.55 10.07 8.28
N GLY A 25 -2.22 9.93 8.40
CA GLY A 25 -1.45 9.03 7.56
C GLY A 25 -1.93 7.58 7.71
N GLN A 26 -2.14 7.11 8.94
CA GLN A 26 -2.68 5.77 9.19
C GLN A 26 -4.11 5.59 8.66
N ALA A 27 -4.97 6.62 8.79
CA ALA A 27 -6.32 6.60 8.21
C ALA A 27 -6.28 6.46 6.67
N VAL A 28 -5.43 7.25 6.00
CA VAL A 28 -5.23 7.13 4.54
C VAL A 28 -4.63 5.77 4.18
N LEU A 29 -3.72 5.22 4.99
CA LEU A 29 -3.15 3.90 4.74
C LEU A 29 -4.22 2.79 4.80
N ALA A 30 -5.18 2.92 5.72
CA ALA A 30 -6.30 2.00 5.83
C ALA A 30 -7.25 2.08 4.63
N ASP A 31 -7.59 3.29 4.16
CA ASP A 31 -8.36 3.48 2.92
C ASP A 31 -7.62 2.87 1.70
N LEU A 32 -6.32 3.17 1.57
CA LEU A 32 -5.50 2.66 0.48
C LEU A 32 -5.40 1.12 0.47
N ARG A 33 -5.45 0.46 1.64
CA ARG A 33 -5.52 -1.02 1.71
C ARG A 33 -6.72 -1.53 0.92
N ASN A 34 -7.88 -0.90 1.09
CA ASN A 34 -9.13 -1.32 0.45
C ASN A 34 -9.16 -0.93 -1.03
N PHE A 35 -8.80 0.32 -1.33
CA PHE A 35 -8.76 0.87 -2.68
C PHE A 35 -7.83 0.09 -3.61
N CYS A 36 -6.66 -0.29 -3.10
CA CYS A 36 -5.63 -1.04 -3.83
C CYS A 36 -5.80 -2.56 -3.75
N CYS A 37 -6.94 -3.06 -3.27
CA CYS A 37 -7.24 -4.49 -3.21
C CYS A 37 -6.18 -5.29 -2.42
N ALA A 38 -5.61 -4.74 -1.35
CA ALA A 38 -4.50 -5.39 -0.62
C ALA A 38 -4.87 -6.78 -0.10
N THR A 39 -6.06 -6.91 0.48
CA THR A 39 -6.57 -8.11 1.15
C THR A 39 -7.76 -8.76 0.46
N ARG A 40 -8.10 -8.31 -0.76
CA ARG A 40 -9.21 -8.84 -1.55
C ARG A 40 -8.77 -9.14 -2.98
N PRO A 41 -9.46 -10.03 -3.70
CA PRO A 41 -9.15 -10.29 -5.11
C PRO A 41 -9.24 -9.00 -5.95
N SER A 42 -8.23 -8.79 -6.78
CA SER A 42 -8.17 -7.75 -7.82
C SER A 42 -8.84 -8.18 -9.12
N PHE A 43 -9.11 -9.47 -9.30
CA PHE A 43 -9.83 -9.99 -10.46
C PHE A 43 -11.27 -9.46 -10.54
N GLN A 44 -11.70 -9.08 -11.75
CA GLN A 44 -13.09 -8.76 -12.07
C GLN A 44 -13.60 -9.76 -13.12
N PRO A 45 -14.55 -10.64 -12.76
CA PRO A 45 -15.14 -11.57 -13.71
C PRO A 45 -15.79 -10.83 -14.89
N GLY A 46 -15.52 -11.29 -16.11
CA GLY A 46 -16.07 -10.73 -17.34
C GLY A 46 -15.46 -9.40 -17.80
N ASP A 47 -14.49 -8.84 -17.06
CA ASP A 47 -13.86 -7.56 -17.41
C ASP A 47 -12.34 -7.59 -17.15
N SER A 48 -11.60 -7.82 -18.23
CA SER A 48 -10.12 -7.85 -18.21
C SER A 48 -9.51 -6.45 -18.00
N HIS A 49 -10.16 -5.39 -18.45
CA HIS A 49 -9.66 -4.01 -18.29
C HIS A 49 -9.79 -3.56 -16.83
N ALA A 50 -10.93 -3.86 -16.19
CA ALA A 50 -11.11 -3.61 -14.76
C ALA A 50 -10.12 -4.41 -13.91
N THR A 51 -9.84 -5.66 -14.29
CA THR A 51 -8.81 -6.49 -13.66
C THR A 51 -7.43 -5.82 -13.77
N ALA A 52 -7.02 -5.42 -14.99
CA ALA A 52 -5.73 -4.77 -15.22
C ALA A 52 -5.59 -3.47 -14.40
N LEU A 53 -6.66 -2.67 -14.32
CA LEU A 53 -6.67 -1.45 -13.51
C LEU A 53 -6.53 -1.75 -12.01
N ARG A 54 -7.21 -2.79 -11.51
CA ARG A 54 -7.10 -3.24 -10.10
C ARG A 54 -5.71 -3.75 -9.77
N GLU A 55 -5.08 -4.50 -10.67
CA GLU A 55 -3.68 -4.92 -10.52
C GLU A 55 -2.72 -3.73 -10.48
N GLY A 56 -2.93 -2.72 -11.33
CA GLY A 56 -2.16 -1.48 -11.29
C GLY A 56 -2.26 -0.77 -9.94
N ARG A 57 -3.43 -0.78 -9.29
CA ARG A 57 -3.58 -0.28 -7.91
C ARG A 57 -2.90 -1.18 -6.89
N ARG A 58 -2.99 -2.49 -7.04
CA ARG A 58 -2.33 -3.46 -6.16
C ARG A 58 -0.81 -3.27 -6.15
N GLU A 59 -0.21 -2.94 -7.28
CA GLU A 59 1.23 -2.60 -7.37
C GLU A 59 1.60 -1.39 -6.49
N VAL A 60 0.72 -0.39 -6.41
CA VAL A 60 0.91 0.77 -5.50
C VAL A 60 0.92 0.31 -4.04
N TRP A 61 0.01 -0.59 -3.65
CA TRP A 61 0.02 -1.16 -2.31
C TRP A 61 1.28 -1.96 -2.01
N LEU A 62 1.71 -2.84 -2.91
CA LEU A 62 2.92 -3.64 -2.72
C LEU A 62 4.16 -2.77 -2.50
N ARG A 63 4.24 -1.63 -3.21
CA ARG A 63 5.29 -0.63 -3.00
C ARG A 63 5.23 0.01 -1.61
N LEU A 64 4.04 0.35 -1.12
CA LEU A 64 3.83 0.87 0.23
C LEU A 64 4.25 -0.16 1.28
N GLN A 65 3.73 -1.38 1.17
CA GLN A 65 4.03 -2.50 2.07
C GLN A 65 5.54 -2.75 2.17
N MET A 66 6.25 -2.76 1.04
CA MET A 66 7.71 -2.93 1.00
C MET A 66 8.44 -1.81 1.76
N HIS A 67 8.10 -0.55 1.52
CA HIS A 67 8.79 0.57 2.17
C HIS A 67 8.45 0.71 3.67
N LEU A 68 7.23 0.35 4.05
CA LEU A 68 6.77 0.35 5.44
C LEU A 68 7.19 -0.92 6.19
N ASN A 69 7.62 -1.97 5.48
CA ASN A 69 8.01 -3.27 6.03
C ASN A 69 6.89 -3.88 6.88
N MET A 70 5.68 -3.91 6.31
CA MET A 70 4.50 -4.40 6.99
C MET A 70 4.39 -5.91 6.89
N THR A 71 3.99 -6.55 8.00
CA THR A 71 3.63 -7.97 8.02
C THR A 71 2.18 -8.15 7.59
N GLU A 72 1.84 -9.35 7.10
CA GLU A 72 0.44 -9.66 6.76
C GLU A 72 -0.51 -9.41 7.93
N LYS A 73 -0.11 -9.76 9.16
CA LYS A 73 -0.90 -9.48 10.36
C LYS A 73 -1.21 -7.99 10.52
N GLN A 74 -0.21 -7.12 10.32
CA GLN A 74 -0.43 -5.66 10.39
C GLN A 74 -1.37 -5.18 9.29
N ILE A 75 -1.28 -5.77 8.09
CA ILE A 75 -2.15 -5.43 6.95
C ILE A 75 -3.60 -5.84 7.23
N TRP A 76 -3.83 -6.99 7.87
CA TRP A 76 -5.15 -7.43 8.26
C TRP A 76 -5.74 -6.62 9.42
N GLN A 77 -4.90 -6.06 10.29
CA GLN A 77 -5.32 -5.24 11.42
C GLN A 77 -5.60 -3.77 11.06
N LEU A 78 -5.15 -3.31 9.88
CA LEU A 78 -5.52 -2.00 9.37
C LEU A 78 -7.01 -1.93 9.16
N SER A 79 -7.66 -1.16 10.04
CA SER A 79 -9.10 -0.93 10.03
C SER A 79 -9.35 0.42 9.38
N ASP A 80 -10.18 0.43 8.35
CA ASP A 80 -10.72 1.65 7.77
C ASP A 80 -12.11 1.83 8.35
N GLU A 81 -12.28 2.85 9.18
CA GLU A 81 -13.55 3.16 9.85
C GLU A 81 -14.70 3.45 8.86
N ASN A 82 -14.37 3.70 7.58
CA ASN A 82 -15.33 4.04 6.53
C ASN A 82 -15.45 2.98 5.43
N ALA A 83 -14.85 1.79 5.60
CA ALA A 83 -14.94 0.73 4.61
C ALA A 83 -16.40 0.21 4.50
N PRO A 84 -16.97 0.08 3.30
CA PRO A 84 -18.25 -0.59 3.14
C PRO A 84 -18.12 -2.06 3.55
N GLU A 85 -19.08 -2.55 4.35
CA GLU A 85 -19.20 -3.96 4.80
C GLU A 85 -19.25 -4.95 3.63
#